data_AF-C6SUN6-F1
#
_entry.id   AF-C6SUN6-F1
#
_cell.length_a   1.000
_cell.length_b   1.000
_cell.length_c   1.000
_cell.angle_alpha   90.00
_cell.angle_beta   90.00
_cell.angle_gamma   90.00
#
_symmetry.space_group_name_H-M   'P 1'
#
loop_
_entity.id
_entity.type
_entity.pdbx_description
1 polymer ?
#
loop_
_entity_poly.entity_id
_entity_poly.type
_entity_poly.pdbx_seq_one_letter_code
_entity_poly.pdbx_strand_id
1 'polypeptide(L)' 'MSFFPELYFNVDNGYLEGLVRGLKAGVLSQADYLNLVQCETLE' A
#
# COMPACT_ATOMS: atom_id res chain seq x y z
N MET A 1 -18.84 15.57 20.13
CA MET A 1 -17.88 15.94 19.08
C MET A 1 -16.51 16.02 19.74
N SER A 2 -15.61 15.09 19.45
CA SER A 2 -14.25 15.08 20.02
C SER A 2 -13.44 16.25 19.47
N PHE A 3 -12.72 16.96 20.34
CA PHE A 3 -12.02 18.20 20.03
C PHE A 3 -10.76 18.01 19.16
N PHE A 4 -10.30 16.76 19.00
CA PHE A 4 -9.10 16.37 18.24
C PHE A 4 -9.27 14.96 17.64
N PRO A 5 -9.89 14.83 16.46
CA PRO A 5 -10.15 13.52 15.84
C PRO A 5 -8.87 12.74 15.48
N GLU A 6 -7.74 13.42 15.28
CA GLU A 6 -6.45 12.81 14.93
C GLU A 6 -5.90 11.92 16.06
N LEU A 7 -6.24 12.21 17.32
CA LEU A 7 -5.78 11.43 18.47
C LEU A 7 -6.36 10.01 18.51
N TYR A 8 -7.53 9.80 17.88
CA TYR A 8 -8.21 8.51 17.84
C TYR A 8 -8.02 7.78 16.51
N PHE A 9 -7.36 8.41 15.53
CA PHE A 9 -7.20 7.87 14.19
C PHE A 9 -6.63 6.44 14.19
N ASN A 10 -5.57 6.19 14.98
CA ASN A 10 -4.94 4.87 15.04
C ASN A 10 -5.81 3.81 15.74
N VAL A 11 -6.64 4.23 16.69
CA VAL A 11 -7.58 3.33 17.38
C VAL A 11 -8.66 2.86 16.41
N ASP A 12 -9.21 3.78 15.63
CA ASP A 12 -10.33 3.50 14.73
C ASP A 12 -9.86 2.92 13.39
N ASN A 13 -8.70 3.33 12.88
CA ASN A 13 -8.28 3.08 11.50
C ASN A 13 -6.88 2.46 11.36
N GLY A 14 -6.13 2.25 12.45
CA GLY A 14 -4.73 1.82 12.37
C GLY A 14 -4.54 0.49 11.63
N TYR A 15 -5.45 -0.48 11.82
CA TYR A 15 -5.43 -1.74 11.08
C TYR A 15 -5.61 -1.52 9.57
N LEU A 16 -6.60 -0.72 9.18
CA LEU A 16 -6.90 -0.43 7.77
C LEU A 16 -5.76 0.35 7.13
N GLU A 17 -5.18 1.33 7.85
CA GLU A 17 -4.06 2.12 7.39
C GLU A 17 -2.83 1.25 7.12
N GLY A 18 -2.50 0.35 8.06
CA GLY A 18 -1.41 -0.60 7.91
C GLY A 18 -1.63 -1.56 6.73
N LEU A 19 -2.85 -2.07 6.57
CA LEU A 19 -3.22 -2.94 5.45
C LEU A 19 -3.08 -2.22 4.10
N VAL A 20 -3.63 -1.01 3.98
CA VAL A 20 -3.57 -0.20 2.75
C VAL A 20 -2.14 0.16 2.41
N ARG A 21 -1.30 0.52 3.39
CA ARG A 21 0.14 0.75 3.17
C ARG A 21 0.86 -0.51 2.71
N GLY A 22 0.56 -1.66 3.30
CA GLY A 22 1.12 -2.94 2.89
C GLY A 22 0.78 -3.28 1.44
N LEU A 23 -0.50 -3.17 1.06
CA LEU A 23 -0.95 -3.37 -0.33
C LEU A 23 -0.29 -2.37 -1.29
N LYS A 24 -0.22 -1.09 -0.91
CA LYS A 24 0.43 -0.05 -1.70
C LYS A 24 1.94 -0.28 -1.87
N ALA A 25 2.61 -0.85 -0.87
CA ALA A 25 4.02 -1.22 -0.95
C ALA A 25 4.27 -2.43 -1.88
N GLY A 26 3.26 -3.27 -2.10
CA GLY A 26 3.31 -4.37 -3.06
C GLY A 26 2.98 -3.99 -4.51
N VAL A 27 2.61 -2.73 -4.78
CA VAL A 27 2.37 -2.26 -6.15
C VAL A 27 3.71 -2.18 -6.89
N LEU A 28 3.74 -2.77 -8.09
CA LEU A 28 4.93 -2.82 -8.94
C LEU A 28 5.47 -1.41 -9.23
N SER A 29 6.77 -1.26 -9.03
CA SER A 29 7.51 -0.05 -9.39
C SER A 29 7.80 -0.02 -10.89
N GLN A 30 8.25 1.14 -11.38
CA GLN A 30 8.69 1.27 -12.77
C GLN A 30 9.82 0.27 -13.12
N ALA A 31 10.73 0.00 -12.19
CA ALA A 31 11.80 -0.97 -12.40
C ALA A 31 11.26 -2.40 -12.54
N ASP A 32 10.23 -2.77 -11.77
CA ASP A 32 9.58 -4.08 -11.90
C ASP A 32 8.93 -4.24 -13.26
N TYR A 33 8.26 -3.19 -13.76
CA TYR A 33 7.71 -3.18 -15.12
C TYR A 33 8.80 -3.29 -16.22
N LEU A 34 9.95 -2.64 -16.02
CA LEU A 34 11.08 -2.79 -16.94
C LEU A 34 11.61 -4.23 -16.96
N ASN A 35 11.56 -4.95 -15.85
CA ASN A 35 11.92 -6.36 -15.82
C ASN A 35 10.87 -7.22 -16.53
N LEU A 36 9.58 -6.98 -16.28
CA LEU A 36 8.48 -7.76 -16.88
C LEU A 36 8.39 -7.62 -18.40
N VAL A 37 8.67 -6.44 -18.96
CA VAL A 37 8.64 -6.24 -20.43
C VAL A 37 9.78 -6.97 -21.16
N GLN A 38 10.82 -7.42 -20.43
CA GLN A 38 11.92 -8.20 -21.00
C GLN A 38 11.60 -9.71 -21.07
N CYS A 39 10.50 -10.17 -20.48
CA CYS A 39 10.10 -11.58 -20.54
C CYS A 39 9.62 -11.95 -21.95
N GLU A 40 10.15 -13.04 -22.50
CA GLU A 40 9.76 -13.58 -23.81
C GLU A 40 8.63 -14.61 -23.72
N THR A 41 8.49 -15.26 -22.56
CA THR A 41 7.53 -16.33 -22.28
C THR A 41 6.76 -16.03 -20.99
N LEU A 42 5.64 -16.74 -20.78
CA LEU A 42 4.83 -16.62 -19.56
C LEU A 42 5.19 -17.67 -18.50
N GLU A 43 5.94 -18.70 -18.91
CA GLU A 43 6.52 -19.76 -18.08
C GLU A 43 7.76 -19.31 -17.29
#